data_AF-A0A0Q8CXG3-F1
#
_entry.id   AF-A0A0Q8CXG3-F1
#
_cell.length_a   1.000
_cell.length_b   1.000
_cell.length_c   1.000
_cell.angle_alpha   90.00
_cell.angle_beta   90.00
_cell.angle_gamma   90.00
#
_symmetry.space_group_name_H-M   'P 1'
#
loop_
_entity.id
_entity.type
_entity.pdbx_description
1 polymer ?
#
loop_
_entity_poly.entity_id
_entity_poly.type
_entity_poly.pdbx_seq_one_letter_code
_entity_poly.pdbx_strand_id
1 'polypeptide(L)'
;MGKRKTVWPTDREIRLRFILFAVIDAATVQGVSAELLLPAHKLLRDSPTETQLRDALGEILATEQMCGFRFPAGSEADDLMRALKAPDG
;
A
#
# COMPACT_ATOMS: atom_id res chain seq x y z
N MET A 1 8.92 -30.75 14.23
CA MET A 1 8.80 -30.07 12.91
C MET A 1 7.41 -29.50 12.79
N GLY A 2 7.23 -28.21 13.08
CA GLY A 2 5.93 -27.54 13.02
C GLY A 2 5.54 -27.27 11.57
N LYS A 3 4.39 -27.79 11.14
CA LYS A 3 3.81 -27.49 9.83
C LYS A 3 3.60 -25.98 9.75
N ARG A 4 4.35 -25.27 8.91
CA ARG A 4 4.07 -23.86 8.59
C ARG A 4 2.69 -23.84 7.95
N LYS A 5 1.67 -23.41 8.69
CA LYS A 5 0.35 -23.10 8.14
C LYS A 5 0.59 -22.07 7.05
N THR A 6 0.29 -22.41 5.80
CA THR A 6 0.17 -21.43 4.72
C THR A 6 -0.98 -20.51 5.11
N VAL A 7 -0.66 -19.36 5.69
CA VAL A 7 -1.63 -18.31 5.98
C VAL A 7 -1.90 -17.63 4.64
N TRP A 8 -3.11 -17.82 4.13
CA TRP A 8 -3.56 -17.14 2.92
C TRP A 8 -3.79 -15.67 3.23
N PRO A 9 -3.38 -14.75 2.35
CA PRO A 9 -3.70 -13.33 2.52
C PRO A 9 -5.22 -13.16 2.45
N THR A 10 -5.74 -12.30 3.31
CA THR A 10 -7.13 -11.85 3.25
C THR A 10 -7.37 -11.04 1.98
N ASP A 11 -8.63 -10.97 1.55
CA ASP A 11 -9.05 -10.09 0.44
C ASP A 11 -8.54 -8.65 0.60
N ARG A 12 -8.54 -8.16 1.84
CA ARG A 12 -8.06 -6.82 2.20
C ARG A 12 -6.55 -6.66 1.99
N GLU A 13 -5.76 -7.65 2.39
CA GLU A 13 -4.31 -7.66 2.14
C GLU A 13 -4.00 -7.76 0.64
N ILE A 14 -4.78 -8.55 -0.11
CA ILE A 14 -4.64 -8.64 -1.57
C ILE A 14 -4.89 -7.26 -2.19
N ARG A 15 -6.01 -6.60 -1.87
CA ARG A 15 -6.33 -5.27 -2.39
C ARG A 15 -5.29 -4.22 -2.01
N LEU A 16 -4.82 -4.21 -0.77
CA LEU A 16 -3.77 -3.31 -0.33
C LEU A 16 -2.45 -3.50 -1.09
N ARG A 17 -2.09 -4.73 -1.47
CA ARG A 17 -0.91 -4.99 -2.32
C ARG A 17 -1.06 -4.38 -3.70
N PHE A 18 -2.24 -4.52 -4.32
CA PHE A 18 -2.52 -3.88 -5.62
C PHE A 18 -2.46 -2.35 -5.53
N ILE A 19 -3.01 -1.77 -4.46
CA ILE A 19 -2.97 -0.33 -4.21
C ILE A 19 -1.54 0.14 -4.00
N LEU A 20 -0.76 -0.54 -3.16
CA LEU A 20 0.64 -0.22 -2.94
C LEU A 20 1.45 -0.30 -4.24
N PHE A 21 1.21 -1.32 -5.07
CA PHE A 21 1.84 -1.41 -6.39
C PHE A 21 1.51 -0.20 -7.28
N ALA A 22 0.23 0.18 -7.36
CA ALA A 22 -0.21 1.34 -8.14
C ALA A 22 0.36 2.67 -7.60
N VAL A 23 0.47 2.81 -6.27
CA VAL A 23 1.11 3.98 -5.65
C VAL A 23 2.60 4.01 -5.96
N ILE A 24 3.31 2.88 -5.90
CA ILE A 24 4.74 2.82 -6.25
C ILE A 24 4.96 3.23 -7.71
N ASP A 25 4.12 2.75 -8.63
CA ASP A 25 4.19 3.14 -10.04
C ASP A 25 3.98 4.66 -10.22
N ALA A 26 2.91 5.20 -9.64
CA ALA A 26 2.64 6.64 -9.68
C ALA A 26 3.77 7.46 -9.03
N ALA A 27 4.29 7.01 -7.88
CA ALA A 27 5.39 7.66 -7.17
C ALA A 27 6.67 7.71 -8.00
N THR A 28 6.93 6.63 -8.75
CA THR A 28 8.07 6.54 -9.66
C THR A 28 7.95 7.59 -10.76
N VAL A 29 6.75 7.76 -11.33
CA VAL A 29 6.49 8.80 -12.34
C VAL A 29 6.61 10.22 -11.77
N GLN A 30 6.18 10.42 -10.53
CA GLN A 30 6.27 11.70 -9.81
C GLN A 30 7.69 12.03 -9.30
N GLY A 31 8.65 11.10 -9.45
CA GLY A 31 10.04 11.32 -9.07
C GLY A 31 10.33 11.16 -7.57
N VAL A 32 9.52 10.38 -6.84
CA VAL A 32 9.81 10.01 -5.44
C VAL A 32 11.12 9.21 -5.39
N SER A 33 11.94 9.49 -4.37
CA SER A 33 13.24 8.86 -4.20
C SER A 33 13.16 7.33 -4.17
N ALA A 34 14.02 6.68 -4.95
CA ALA A 34 14.13 5.22 -4.98
C ALA A 34 14.45 4.62 -3.61
N GLU A 35 15.12 5.35 -2.73
CA GLU A 35 15.38 4.94 -1.34
C GLU A 35 14.10 4.65 -0.55
N LEU A 36 12.99 5.31 -0.89
CA LEU A 36 11.67 5.08 -0.31
C LEU A 36 10.88 4.01 -1.08
N LEU A 37 10.99 3.97 -2.41
CA LEU A 37 10.19 3.06 -3.23
C LEU A 37 10.72 1.62 -3.24
N LEU A 38 12.04 1.42 -3.15
CA LEU A 38 12.67 0.10 -3.12
C LEU A 38 12.24 -0.76 -1.93
N PRO A 39 12.22 -0.26 -0.67
CA PRO A 39 11.72 -1.06 0.45
C PRO A 39 10.23 -1.41 0.31
N ALA A 40 9.40 -0.47 -0.16
CA ALA A 40 7.99 -0.73 -0.42
C ALA A 40 7.77 -1.78 -1.53
N HIS A 41 8.56 -1.73 -2.61
CA HIS A 41 8.53 -2.75 -3.66
C HIS A 41 9.03 -4.11 -3.17
N LYS A 42 10.01 -4.14 -2.26
CA LYS A 42 10.49 -5.38 -1.63
C LYS A 42 9.41 -5.99 -0.73
N LEU A 43 8.68 -5.15 0.00
CA LEU A 43 7.58 -5.57 0.87
C LEU A 43 6.52 -6.39 0.10
N LEU A 44 6.19 -5.99 -1.12
CA LEU A 44 5.24 -6.70 -1.99
C LEU A 44 5.66 -8.12 -2.38
N ARG A 45 6.97 -8.42 -2.39
CA ARG A 45 7.49 -9.74 -2.77
C ARG A 45 7.40 -10.78 -1.64
N ASP A 46 7.17 -10.34 -0.41
CA ASP A 46 7.06 -11.22 0.75
C ASP A 46 5.58 -11.52 1.07
N SER A 47 5.24 -11.75 2.35
CA SER A 47 3.87 -11.86 2.84
C SER A 47 3.54 -10.72 3.79
N PRO A 48 3.46 -9.47 3.29
CA PRO A 48 3.25 -8.33 4.14
C PRO A 48 1.87 -8.36 4.78
N THR A 49 1.83 -7.90 6.03
CA THR A 49 0.59 -7.73 6.78
C THR A 49 -0.11 -6.44 6.38
N GLU A 50 -1.38 -6.37 6.71
CA GLU A 50 -2.20 -5.19 6.50
C GLU A 50 -1.58 -3.90 7.06
N THR A 51 -1.01 -3.96 8.26
CA THR A 51 -0.34 -2.83 8.91
C THR A 51 0.90 -2.39 8.14
N GLN A 52 1.73 -3.33 7.68
CA GLN A 52 2.93 -3.00 6.90
C GLN A 52 2.57 -2.34 5.56
N LEU A 53 1.50 -2.81 4.91
CA LEU A 53 1.02 -2.21 3.66
C LEU A 53 0.51 -0.78 3.89
N ARG A 54 -0.23 -0.54 4.97
CA ARG A 54 -0.70 0.80 5.34
C ARG A 54 0.47 1.74 5.65
N ASP A 55 1.45 1.27 6.39
CA ASP A 55 2.61 2.06 6.80
C ASP A 55 3.39 2.53 5.57
N ALA A 56 3.75 1.60 4.67
CA ALA A 56 4.42 1.92 3.42
C ALA A 56 3.61 2.87 2.53
N LEU A 57 2.28 2.69 2.44
CA LEU A 57 1.39 3.62 1.74
C LEU A 57 1.44 5.02 2.37
N GLY A 58 1.40 5.10 3.71
CA GLY A 58 1.48 6.35 4.45
C GLY A 58 2.80 7.08 4.22
N GLU A 59 3.92 6.37 4.28
CA GLU A 59 5.25 6.95 4.04
C GLU A 59 5.38 7.53 2.63
N ILE A 60 4.94 6.79 1.59
CA ILE A 60 5.01 7.27 0.20
C ILE A 60 4.07 8.46 -0.01
N LEU A 61 2.83 8.39 0.49
CA LEU A 61 1.83 9.46 0.31
C LEU A 61 2.13 10.72 1.14
N ALA A 62 2.97 10.62 2.18
CA ALA A 62 3.43 11.76 2.97
C ALA A 62 4.53 12.58 2.27
N THR A 63 5.09 12.09 1.16
CA THR A 63 6.10 12.83 0.40
C THR A 63 5.51 14.04 -0.32
N GLU A 64 6.31 15.08 -0.49
CA GLU A 64 5.89 16.30 -1.18
C GLU A 64 5.51 16.03 -2.64
N GLN A 65 6.17 15.08 -3.30
CA GLN A 65 5.88 14.71 -4.70
C GLN A 65 4.49 14.06 -4.84
N MET A 66 3.99 13.44 -3.77
CA MET A 66 2.68 12.80 -3.72
C MET A 66 1.61 13.71 -3.12
N CYS A 67 1.95 14.97 -2.80
CA CYS A 67 0.98 15.94 -2.33
C CYS A 67 -0.11 16.18 -3.39
N GLY A 68 -1.37 15.98 -3.00
CA GLY A 68 -2.51 16.06 -3.91
C GLY A 68 -2.77 14.79 -4.72
N PHE A 69 -1.95 13.74 -4.58
CA PHE A 69 -2.26 12.43 -5.15
C PHE A 69 -3.56 11.89 -4.54
N ARG A 70 -4.48 11.47 -5.42
CA ARG A 70 -5.71 10.82 -5.03
C ARG A 70 -6.07 9.77 -6.06
N PHE A 71 -6.58 8.64 -5.59
CA PHE A 71 -7.26 7.71 -6.48
C PHE A 71 -8.49 8.37 -7.10
N PRO A 72 -8.91 7.95 -8.31
CA PRO A 72 -10.10 8.50 -8.93
C PRO A 72 -11.31 8.30 -8.01
N ALA A 73 -12.07 9.36 -7.77
CA ALA A 73 -13.20 9.33 -6.85
C ALA A 73 -14.22 8.25 -7.28
N GLY A 74 -14.65 7.42 -6.33
CA GLY A 74 -15.54 6.29 -6.61
C GLY A 74 -14.86 5.02 -7.12
N SER A 75 -13.52 5.02 -7.28
CA SER A 75 -12.78 3.79 -7.51
C SER A 75 -12.72 2.95 -6.23
N GLU A 76 -12.60 1.64 -6.38
CA GLU A 76 -12.40 0.72 -5.23
C GLU A 76 -11.19 1.11 -4.36
N ALA A 77 -10.14 1.67 -4.97
CA ALA A 77 -8.98 2.16 -4.24
C ALA A 77 -9.29 3.43 -3.41
N ASP A 78 -10.13 4.35 -3.89
CA ASP A 78 -10.57 5.52 -3.08
C ASP A 78 -11.46 5.06 -1.92
N ASP A 79 -12.37 4.11 -2.17
CA ASP A 79 -13.25 3.56 -1.14
C ASP A 79 -12.45 2.83 -0.05
N LEU A 80 -11.50 1.98 -0.45
CA LEU A 80 -10.64 1.28 0.50
C LEU A 80 -9.76 2.28 1.28
N MET A 81 -9.13 3.25 0.62
CA MET A 81 -8.33 4.29 1.28
C MET A 81 -9.17 5.13 2.25
N ARG A 82 -10.44 5.39 1.95
CA ARG A 82 -11.37 6.09 2.84
C ARG A 82 -11.75 5.23 4.04
N ALA A 83 -12.07 3.95 3.81
CA ALA A 83 -12.38 3.00 4.87
C ALA A 83 -11.18 2.78 5.81
N LEU A 84 -9.96 2.86 5.28
CA LEU A 84 -8.70 2.79 6.05
C LEU A 84 -8.43 4.04 6.89
N LYS A 85 -8.97 5.20 6.48
CA LYS A 85 -8.79 6.50 7.17
C LYS A 85 -9.83 6.74 8.25
N ALA A 86 -10.96 6.03 8.19
CA ALA A 86 -11.91 6.03 9.28
C ALA A 86 -11.24 5.36 10.49
N PRO A 87 -11.17 6.00 11.67
CA PRO A 87 -10.77 5.30 12.88
C PRO A 87 -11.75 4.13 13.05
N ASP A 88 -11.23 2.91 13.22
CA ASP A 88 -12.03 1.81 13.75
C ASP A 88 -12.70 2.35 15.02
N GLY A 89 -14.03 2.51 14.96
CA GLY A 89 -14.84 3.11 16.02
C GLY A 89 -14.80 2.32 17.32
#